data_AF-A0A3M5IQ39-F1
#
_entry.id   AF-A0A3M5IQ39-F1
#
_cell.length_a   1.000
_cell.length_b   1.000
_cell.length_c   1.000
_cell.angle_alpha   90.00
_cell.angle_beta   90.00
_cell.angle_gamma   90.00
#
_symmetry.space_group_name_H-M   'P 1'
#
loop_
_entity.id
_entity.type
_entity.pdbx_description
1 polymer ?
#
loop_
_entity_poly.entity_id
_entity_poly.type
_entity_poly.pdbx_seq_one_letter_code
_entity_poly.pdbx_strand_id
1 'polypeptide(L)'
;KREHTKHMLRLRHVSQILDQEANEIILLNSHDGSSSYQMIGGKFRFVCANGLVLGDVAADQKVRHSGRGDVVHDVIEGAFEVLKHFEQIDHITADMKHQQLHQDEQEAFAMAALAYRYDPAEGPAPVSPSQLLMPRRREDRSSDLWTTFNRVQENTIKGGLTGRNKQGRRTTTRAVNRIDQDVKLNRALWVLAQAMGEHRKAA
;
A
#
# COMPACT_ATOMS: atom_id res chain seq x y z
N LYS A 1 29.39 -10.42 1.86
CA LYS A 1 27.99 -10.81 1.58
C LYS A 1 27.66 -10.29 0.18
N ARG A 2 27.35 -11.14 -0.81
CA ARG A 2 26.91 -10.66 -2.12
C ARG A 2 25.58 -9.91 -1.92
N GLU A 3 25.42 -8.77 -2.57
CA GLU A 3 24.12 -8.08 -2.59
C GLU A 3 23.17 -8.95 -3.41
N HIS A 4 22.12 -9.46 -2.78
CA HIS A 4 21.13 -10.29 -3.44
C HIS A 4 20.01 -9.40 -3.97
N THR A 5 19.68 -9.54 -5.25
CA THR A 5 18.57 -8.81 -5.86
C THR A 5 17.24 -9.33 -5.31
N LYS A 6 16.40 -8.39 -4.85
CA LYS A 6 15.01 -8.67 -4.49
C LYS A 6 14.14 -8.57 -5.73
N HIS A 7 13.18 -9.47 -5.85
CA HIS A 7 12.24 -9.52 -6.95
C HIS A 7 10.80 -9.40 -6.42
N MET A 8 9.96 -8.66 -7.14
CA MET A 8 8.53 -8.54 -6.88
C MET A 8 7.79 -8.89 -8.17
N LEU A 9 6.89 -9.86 -8.10
CA LEU A 9 5.96 -10.19 -9.17
C LEU A 9 4.54 -9.84 -8.72
N ARG A 10 3.75 -9.22 -9.60
CA ARG A 10 2.35 -8.85 -9.33
C ARG A 10 1.46 -9.55 -10.35
N LEU A 11 0.72 -10.55 -9.90
CA LEU A 11 -0.15 -11.40 -10.71
C LEU A 11 -1.59 -10.91 -10.57
N ARG A 12 -2.30 -10.79 -11.69
CA ARG A 12 -3.70 -10.32 -11.75
C ARG A 12 -4.51 -11.28 -12.60
N HIS A 13 -5.76 -11.49 -12.24
CA HIS A 13 -6.63 -12.35 -13.04
C HIS A 13 -7.09 -11.61 -14.32
N VAL A 14 -7.12 -12.32 -15.44
CA VAL A 14 -7.42 -11.74 -16.76
C VAL A 14 -8.82 -11.11 -16.83
N SER A 15 -9.77 -11.66 -16.07
CA SER A 15 -11.15 -11.15 -16.05
C SER A 15 -11.29 -9.74 -15.48
N GLN A 16 -10.33 -9.28 -14.67
CA GLN A 16 -10.37 -7.97 -14.00
C GLN A 16 -9.56 -6.89 -14.74
N ILE A 17 -8.99 -7.19 -15.91
CA ILE A 17 -8.13 -6.24 -16.63
C ILE A 17 -8.89 -5.01 -17.15
N LEU A 18 -10.20 -5.15 -17.40
CA LEU A 18 -11.06 -4.07 -17.86
C LEU A 18 -11.76 -3.32 -16.72
N ASP A 19 -11.61 -3.78 -15.48
CA ASP A 19 -12.21 -3.14 -14.31
C ASP A 19 -11.41 -1.89 -13.91
N GLN A 20 -12.00 -1.04 -13.06
CA GLN A 20 -11.28 0.11 -12.50
C GLN A 20 -10.15 -0.31 -11.56
N GLU A 21 -10.34 -1.46 -10.92
CA GLU A 21 -9.47 -2.04 -9.91
C GLU A 21 -9.42 -3.57 -10.09
N ALA A 22 -8.25 -4.17 -9.86
CA ALA A 22 -8.08 -5.63 -9.88
C ALA A 22 -7.42 -6.10 -8.59
N ASN A 23 -7.87 -7.22 -8.05
CA ASN A 23 -7.15 -7.89 -6.97
C ASN A 23 -5.88 -8.51 -7.54
N GLU A 24 -4.80 -8.48 -6.77
CA GLU A 24 -3.50 -8.99 -7.21
C GLU A 24 -2.83 -9.85 -6.14
N ILE A 25 -2.08 -10.85 -6.61
CA ILE A 25 -1.17 -11.64 -5.77
C ILE A 25 0.23 -11.08 -5.99
N ILE A 26 0.87 -10.64 -4.91
CA ILE A 26 2.21 -10.08 -4.91
C ILE A 26 3.16 -11.14 -4.36
N LEU A 27 4.07 -11.62 -5.21
CA LEU A 27 5.12 -12.55 -4.81
C LEU A 27 6.41 -11.78 -4.57
N LEU A 28 6.96 -11.92 -3.36
CA LEU A 28 8.26 -11.35 -2.99
C LEU A 28 9.26 -12.47 -2.75
N ASN A 29 10.43 -12.36 -3.37
CA ASN A 29 11.52 -13.28 -3.13
C ASN A 29 12.86 -12.53 -3.07
N SER A 30 13.82 -13.07 -2.32
CA SER A 30 15.23 -12.65 -2.35
C SER A 30 16.08 -13.80 -2.88
N HIS A 31 16.88 -13.51 -3.89
CA HIS A 31 17.78 -14.48 -4.54
C HIS A 31 19.01 -14.81 -3.67
N ASP A 32 18.82 -15.12 -2.39
CA ASP A 32 19.88 -15.54 -1.46
C ASP A 32 19.79 -17.01 -1.05
N GLY A 33 18.75 -17.73 -1.51
CA GLY A 33 18.54 -19.15 -1.24
C GLY A 33 18.32 -19.49 0.24
N SER A 34 18.24 -18.49 1.12
CA SER A 34 18.04 -18.63 2.58
C SER A 34 16.69 -18.12 3.06
N SER A 35 15.91 -17.54 2.14
CA SER A 35 14.64 -16.87 2.44
C SER A 35 13.46 -17.64 1.86
N SER A 36 12.39 -17.78 2.65
CA SER A 36 11.05 -18.12 2.13
C SER A 36 10.57 -17.04 1.17
N TYR A 37 9.91 -17.41 0.07
CA TYR A 37 9.17 -16.41 -0.68
C TYR A 37 7.87 -16.04 0.06
N GLN A 38 7.41 -14.81 -0.11
CA GLN A 38 6.16 -14.31 0.47
C GLN A 38 5.11 -14.18 -0.62
N MET A 39 3.90 -14.60 -0.32
CA MET A 39 2.71 -14.35 -1.13
C MET A 39 1.80 -13.39 -0.36
N ILE A 40 1.52 -12.25 -0.98
CA ILE A 40 0.80 -11.15 -0.35
C ILE A 40 -0.41 -10.76 -1.19
N GLY A 41 -1.57 -10.57 -0.57
CA GLY A 41 -2.71 -9.96 -1.24
C GLY A 41 -2.47 -8.47 -1.53
N GLY A 42 -2.96 -8.00 -2.68
CA GLY A 42 -2.89 -6.60 -3.09
C GLY A 42 -4.13 -6.17 -3.86
N LYS A 43 -4.19 -4.87 -4.18
CA LYS A 43 -5.18 -4.33 -5.10
C LYS A 43 -4.55 -3.30 -6.02
N PHE A 44 -4.74 -3.46 -7.32
CA PHE A 44 -4.20 -2.57 -8.33
C PHE A 44 -5.27 -1.64 -8.86
N ARG A 45 -5.03 -0.34 -8.85
CA ARG A 45 -5.93 0.65 -9.41
C ARG A 45 -5.38 1.17 -10.75
N PHE A 46 -6.10 0.90 -11.83
CA PHE A 46 -5.60 1.11 -13.20
C PHE A 46 -5.41 2.59 -13.55
N VAL A 47 -6.30 3.46 -13.09
CA VAL A 47 -6.26 4.90 -13.40
C VAL A 47 -4.99 5.60 -12.88
N CYS A 48 -4.35 5.06 -11.84
CA CYS A 48 -3.09 5.55 -11.28
C CYS A 48 -1.89 4.67 -11.60
N ALA A 49 -2.09 3.51 -12.22
CA ALA A 49 -1.13 2.42 -12.20
C ALA A 49 -0.54 2.19 -10.79
N ASN A 50 -1.40 2.19 -9.77
CA ASN A 50 -1.00 2.15 -8.38
C ASN A 50 -1.26 0.77 -7.80
N GLY A 51 -0.19 0.09 -7.40
CA GLY A 51 -0.28 -1.20 -6.73
C GLY A 51 -0.32 -1.03 -5.22
N LEU A 52 -1.44 -1.37 -4.61
CA LEU A 52 -1.62 -1.35 -3.16
C LEU A 52 -1.14 -2.68 -2.58
N VAL A 53 -0.54 -2.62 -1.40
CA VAL A 53 -0.19 -3.81 -0.62
C VAL A 53 -1.04 -3.82 0.64
N LEU A 54 -1.70 -4.93 0.90
CA LEU A 54 -2.60 -5.04 2.04
C LEU A 54 -1.81 -5.25 3.33
N GLY A 55 -2.27 -4.57 4.36
CA GLY A 55 -1.64 -4.55 5.68
C GLY A 55 -1.97 -5.73 6.59
N ASP A 56 -2.96 -6.56 6.22
CA ASP A 56 -3.32 -7.71 7.04
C ASP A 56 -2.27 -8.82 6.93
N VAL A 57 -1.77 -9.26 8.08
CA VAL A 57 -0.78 -10.34 8.21
C VAL A 57 -1.39 -11.68 7.77
N ALA A 58 -2.70 -11.85 7.87
CA ALA A 58 -3.40 -13.05 7.37
C ALA A 58 -3.23 -13.22 5.84
N ALA A 59 -3.07 -12.10 5.12
CA ALA A 59 -2.79 -12.10 3.70
C ALA A 59 -1.30 -12.24 3.35
N ASP A 60 -0.39 -12.49 4.31
CA ASP A 60 1.06 -12.68 4.10
C ASP A 60 1.47 -14.14 4.37
N GLN A 61 1.50 -14.95 3.32
CA GLN A 61 1.88 -16.36 3.39
C GLN A 61 3.38 -16.52 3.12
N LYS A 62 4.11 -17.08 4.08
CA LYS A 62 5.55 -17.37 3.95
C LYS A 62 5.76 -18.84 3.62
N VAL A 63 6.23 -19.13 2.43
CA VAL A 63 6.48 -20.51 1.98
C VAL A 63 7.97 -20.79 1.97
N ARG A 64 8.40 -21.77 2.77
CA ARG A 64 9.83 -22.14 2.91
C ARG A 64 10.25 -23.05 1.75
N HIS A 65 11.38 -22.73 1.13
CA HIS A 65 11.94 -23.53 0.02
C HIS A 65 12.78 -24.74 0.47
N SER A 66 13.08 -24.90 1.76
CA SER A 66 13.93 -25.98 2.26
C SER A 66 13.49 -26.50 3.64
N GLY A 67 13.26 -27.81 3.74
CA GLY A 67 13.04 -28.53 5.00
C GLY A 67 11.70 -29.26 5.13
N ARG A 68 11.66 -30.53 4.69
CA ARG A 68 10.71 -31.60 5.09
C ARG A 68 9.19 -31.30 4.99
N GLY A 69 8.70 -30.85 3.83
CA GLY A 69 7.26 -30.78 3.54
C GLY A 69 6.96 -30.82 2.04
N ASP A 70 5.70 -31.09 1.68
CA ASP A 70 5.21 -30.96 0.31
C ASP A 70 5.04 -29.47 -0.01
N VAL A 71 6.12 -28.86 -0.49
CA VAL A 71 6.17 -27.43 -0.83
C VAL A 71 5.06 -27.06 -1.83
N VAL A 72 4.66 -27.97 -2.72
CA VAL A 72 3.59 -27.72 -3.69
C VAL A 72 2.26 -27.58 -2.98
N HIS A 73 1.98 -28.43 -1.98
CA HIS A 73 0.79 -28.30 -1.15
C HIS A 73 0.74 -26.96 -0.41
N ASP A 74 1.84 -26.57 0.24
CA ASP A 74 1.93 -25.30 0.98
C ASP A 74 1.70 -24.08 0.06
N VAL A 75 2.21 -24.13 -1.18
CA VAL A 75 1.97 -23.09 -2.20
C VAL A 75 0.48 -23.01 -2.53
N ILE A 76 -0.16 -24.15 -2.77
CA ILE A 76 -1.56 -24.25 -3.17
C ILE A 76 -2.46 -23.74 -2.04
N GLU A 77 -2.22 -24.18 -0.81
CA GLU A 77 -2.97 -23.75 0.37
C GLU A 77 -2.80 -22.23 0.59
N GLY A 78 -1.56 -21.72 0.56
CA GLY A 78 -1.30 -20.30 0.69
C GLY A 78 -1.99 -19.46 -0.39
N ALA A 79 -2.09 -19.97 -1.63
CA ALA A 79 -2.83 -19.30 -2.70
C ALA A 79 -4.33 -19.26 -2.42
N PHE A 80 -4.92 -20.37 -1.95
CA PHE A 80 -6.34 -20.40 -1.59
C PHE A 80 -6.67 -19.46 -0.42
N GLU A 81 -5.81 -19.37 0.59
CA GLU A 81 -5.99 -18.42 1.68
C GLU A 81 -5.96 -16.98 1.19
N VAL A 82 -4.99 -16.61 0.33
CA VAL A 82 -4.94 -15.26 -0.27
C VAL A 82 -6.20 -14.96 -1.08
N LEU A 83 -6.73 -15.95 -1.82
CA LEU A 83 -7.97 -15.79 -2.57
C LEU A 83 -9.20 -15.58 -1.67
N LYS A 84 -9.30 -16.28 -0.54
CA LYS A 84 -10.39 -16.06 0.44
C LYS A 84 -10.40 -14.62 0.96
N HIS A 85 -9.22 -14.03 1.14
CA HIS A 85 -9.12 -12.65 1.59
C HIS A 85 -9.61 -11.64 0.55
N PHE A 86 -9.58 -11.95 -0.75
CA PHE A 86 -10.02 -11.02 -1.82
C PHE A 86 -11.46 -10.55 -1.66
N GLU A 87 -12.37 -11.44 -1.24
CA GLU A 87 -13.75 -11.05 -0.95
C GLU A 87 -13.83 -10.04 0.19
N GLN A 88 -13.07 -10.27 1.26
CA GLN A 88 -12.98 -9.36 2.40
C GLN A 88 -12.40 -7.99 1.99
N ILE A 89 -11.37 -7.99 1.14
CA ILE A 89 -10.74 -6.77 0.63
C ILE A 89 -11.71 -5.96 -0.22
N ASP A 90 -12.51 -6.64 -1.05
CA ASP A 90 -13.54 -5.99 -1.86
C ASP A 90 -14.62 -5.36 -0.97
N HIS A 91 -15.04 -6.03 0.10
CA HIS A 91 -15.95 -5.45 1.10
C HIS A 91 -15.35 -4.23 1.81
N ILE A 92 -14.12 -4.33 2.31
CA ILE A 92 -13.43 -3.20 2.97
C ILE A 92 -13.30 -2.02 2.00
N THR A 93 -12.92 -2.29 0.75
CA THR A 93 -12.79 -1.24 -0.28
C THR A 93 -14.13 -0.58 -0.58
N ALA A 94 -15.20 -1.38 -0.72
CA ALA A 94 -16.55 -0.87 -0.95
C ALA A 94 -17.01 0.02 0.21
N ASP A 95 -16.78 -0.41 1.46
CA ASP A 95 -17.11 0.37 2.65
C ASP A 95 -16.35 1.71 2.68
N MET A 96 -15.04 1.69 2.40
CA MET A 96 -14.24 2.91 2.33
C MET A 96 -14.75 3.90 1.26
N LYS A 97 -15.28 3.41 0.13
CA LYS A 97 -15.87 4.25 -0.92
C LYS A 97 -17.18 4.92 -0.48
N HIS A 98 -17.91 4.31 0.46
CA HIS A 98 -19.16 4.85 0.99
C HIS A 98 -18.94 5.83 2.16
N GLN A 99 -17.76 5.86 2.76
CA GLN A 99 -17.44 6.71 3.91
C GLN A 99 -16.87 8.07 3.49
N GLN A 100 -17.66 9.14 3.59
CA GLN A 100 -17.24 10.51 3.29
C GLN A 100 -16.45 11.13 4.43
N LEU A 101 -15.21 11.58 4.16
CA LEU A 101 -14.35 12.24 5.15
C LEU A 101 -14.52 13.75 5.15
N HIS A 102 -14.65 14.33 6.35
CA HIS A 102 -14.46 15.75 6.60
C HIS A 102 -13.00 16.15 6.33
N GLN A 103 -12.78 17.46 6.14
CA GLN A 103 -11.47 17.97 5.77
C GLN A 103 -10.40 17.70 6.83
N ASP A 104 -10.75 17.86 8.11
CA ASP A 104 -9.89 17.57 9.26
C ASP A 104 -9.50 16.08 9.33
N GLU A 105 -10.43 15.16 9.03
CA GLU A 105 -10.14 13.73 8.94
C GLU A 105 -9.17 13.41 7.79
N GLN A 106 -9.37 14.03 6.62
CA GLN A 106 -8.45 13.87 5.49
C GLN A 106 -7.05 14.39 5.84
N GLU A 107 -6.97 15.55 6.48
CA GLU A 107 -5.70 16.15 6.92
C GLU A 107 -5.02 15.31 8.01
N ALA A 108 -5.78 14.74 8.96
CA ALA A 108 -5.26 13.84 9.97
C ALA A 108 -4.67 12.56 9.34
N PHE A 109 -5.36 11.97 8.36
CA PHE A 109 -4.84 10.82 7.61
C PHE A 109 -3.52 11.15 6.90
N ALA A 110 -3.47 12.28 6.19
CA ALA A 110 -2.27 12.73 5.50
C ALA A 110 -1.12 13.08 6.46
N MET A 111 -1.43 13.65 7.63
CA MET A 111 -0.44 13.94 8.66
C MET A 111 0.19 12.65 9.22
N ALA A 112 -0.63 11.63 9.52
CA ALA A 112 -0.14 10.34 9.96
C ALA A 112 0.74 9.66 8.90
N ALA A 113 0.37 9.75 7.62
CA ALA A 113 1.19 9.26 6.51
C ALA A 113 2.56 9.95 6.43
N LEU A 114 2.60 11.29 6.61
CA LEU A 114 3.86 12.03 6.64
C LEU A 114 4.74 11.65 7.82
N ALA A 115 4.17 11.52 9.02
CA ALA A 115 4.88 11.11 10.23
C ALA A 115 5.42 9.67 10.13
N TYR A 116 4.73 8.79 9.39
CA TYR A 116 5.24 7.45 9.12
C TYR A 116 6.38 7.44 8.11
N ARG A 117 6.30 8.28 7.07
CA ARG A 117 7.29 8.35 6.00
C ARG A 117 8.57 9.07 6.42
N TYR A 118 8.42 10.16 7.16
CA TYR A 118 9.50 11.03 7.57
C TYR A 118 9.61 10.98 9.08
N ASP A 119 10.75 10.55 9.59
CA ASP A 119 10.99 10.48 11.02
C ASP A 119 10.91 11.90 11.62
N PRO A 120 9.95 12.18 12.53
CA PRO A 120 9.84 13.49 13.17
C PRO A 120 11.12 13.91 13.91
N ALA A 121 11.95 12.95 14.35
CA ALA A 121 13.23 13.22 14.98
C ALA A 121 14.29 13.76 13.99
N GLU A 122 14.15 13.46 12.69
CA GLU A 122 15.06 13.95 11.65
C GLU A 122 14.68 15.35 11.12
N GLY A 123 13.50 15.85 11.52
CA GLY A 123 12.96 17.16 11.17
C GLY A 123 11.57 17.08 10.55
N PRO A 124 10.96 18.24 10.21
CA PRO A 124 9.63 18.26 9.61
C PRO A 124 9.64 17.62 8.21
N ALA A 125 8.52 16.98 7.87
CA ALA A 125 8.29 16.52 6.50
C ALA A 125 8.43 17.68 5.51
N PRO A 126 8.98 17.43 4.30
CA PRO A 126 9.26 18.50 3.36
C PRO A 126 8.01 19.13 2.71
N VAL A 127 6.84 18.53 2.90
CA VAL A 127 5.56 18.93 2.31
C VAL A 127 4.46 18.89 3.37
N SER A 128 3.39 19.67 3.18
CA SER A 128 2.25 19.70 4.08
C SER A 128 1.26 18.54 3.83
N PRO A 129 0.38 18.23 4.81
CA PRO A 129 -0.73 17.30 4.61
C PRO A 129 -1.62 17.69 3.42
N SER A 130 -1.92 18.99 3.27
CA SER A 130 -2.72 19.51 2.15
C SER A 130 -2.06 19.27 0.78
N GLN A 131 -0.73 19.40 0.68
CA GLN A 131 0.00 19.06 -0.54
C GLN A 131 -0.07 17.55 -0.85
N LEU A 132 -0.09 16.71 0.19
CA LEU A 132 -0.24 15.26 0.03
C LEU A 132 -1.65 14.84 -0.40
N LEU A 133 -2.66 15.64 -0.03
CA LEU A 133 -4.06 15.45 -0.44
C LEU A 133 -4.38 15.99 -1.83
N MET A 134 -3.43 16.64 -2.52
CA MET A 134 -3.69 17.17 -3.85
C MET A 134 -3.92 16.03 -4.85
N PRO A 135 -5.09 15.97 -5.52
CA PRO A 135 -5.36 14.95 -6.52
C PRO A 135 -4.46 15.16 -7.74
N ARG A 136 -3.90 14.07 -8.28
CA ARG A 136 -3.13 14.11 -9.54
C ARG A 136 -4.03 14.12 -10.78
N ARG A 137 -5.29 13.68 -10.63
CA ARG A 137 -6.28 13.56 -11.70
C ARG A 137 -7.70 13.81 -11.19
N ARG A 138 -8.68 13.93 -12.10
CA ARG A 138 -10.06 14.31 -11.74
C ARG A 138 -10.80 13.19 -11.00
N GLU A 139 -10.48 11.95 -11.33
CA GLU A 139 -11.01 10.72 -10.74
C GLU A 139 -10.66 10.57 -9.26
N ASP A 140 -9.71 11.35 -8.76
CA ASP A 140 -9.25 11.31 -7.36
C ASP A 140 -9.81 12.46 -6.51
N ARG A 141 -10.83 13.19 -6.99
CA ARG A 141 -11.35 14.38 -6.30
C ARG A 141 -12.34 14.09 -5.18
N SER A 142 -12.86 12.87 -5.10
CA SER A 142 -13.82 12.51 -4.06
C SER A 142 -13.19 12.61 -2.67
N SER A 143 -14.02 12.99 -1.69
CA SER A 143 -13.68 13.09 -0.27
C SER A 143 -13.88 11.78 0.49
N ASP A 144 -14.26 10.68 -0.19
CA ASP A 144 -14.38 9.39 0.48
C ASP A 144 -13.02 8.86 0.97
N LEU A 145 -13.07 7.95 1.95
CA LEU A 145 -11.88 7.37 2.57
C LEU A 145 -11.01 6.63 1.56
N TRP A 146 -11.62 5.88 0.63
CA TRP A 146 -10.88 5.15 -0.41
C TRP A 146 -10.06 6.09 -1.30
N THR A 147 -10.69 7.15 -1.79
CA THR A 147 -10.08 8.14 -2.67
C THR A 147 -9.03 8.97 -1.93
N THR A 148 -9.29 9.30 -0.66
CA THR A 148 -8.31 9.99 0.21
C THR A 148 -7.08 9.14 0.47
N PHE A 149 -7.26 7.87 0.83
CA PHE A 149 -6.19 6.90 0.99
C PHE A 149 -5.34 6.79 -0.29
N ASN A 150 -5.98 6.65 -1.46
CA ASN A 150 -5.28 6.53 -2.74
C ASN A 150 -4.45 7.78 -3.07
N ARG A 151 -4.99 9.00 -2.85
CA ARG A 151 -4.24 10.24 -3.06
C ARG A 151 -3.00 10.31 -2.18
N VAL A 152 -3.18 10.03 -0.90
CA VAL A 152 -2.10 10.06 0.09
C VAL A 152 -1.05 9.03 -0.25
N GLN A 153 -1.44 7.78 -0.51
CA GLN A 153 -0.52 6.72 -0.90
C GLN A 153 0.25 7.12 -2.16
N GLU A 154 -0.42 7.60 -3.21
CA GLU A 154 0.24 7.84 -4.49
C GLU A 154 1.27 8.96 -4.39
N ASN A 155 0.90 10.06 -3.72
CA ASN A 155 1.80 11.18 -3.47
C ASN A 155 2.96 10.81 -2.53
N THR A 156 2.70 9.88 -1.61
CA THR A 156 3.71 9.36 -0.69
C THR A 156 4.71 8.46 -1.42
N ILE A 157 4.26 7.59 -2.33
CA ILE A 157 5.13 6.61 -3.00
C ILE A 157 5.82 7.22 -4.21
N LYS A 158 5.07 7.87 -5.11
CA LYS A 158 5.65 8.41 -6.35
C LYS A 158 6.52 9.65 -6.10
N GLY A 159 6.31 10.37 -5.01
CA GLY A 159 6.99 11.64 -4.76
C GLY A 159 6.70 12.67 -5.85
N GLY A 160 7.65 13.56 -6.13
CA GLY A 160 7.48 14.62 -7.14
C GLY A 160 6.79 15.88 -6.61
N LEU A 161 6.47 15.95 -5.32
CA LEU A 161 5.89 17.14 -4.70
C LEU A 161 6.99 18.16 -4.39
N THR A 162 6.75 19.43 -4.73
CA THR A 162 7.68 20.52 -4.38
C THR A 162 7.46 20.94 -2.94
N GLY A 163 8.55 21.08 -2.19
CA GLY A 163 8.52 21.36 -0.77
C GLY A 163 9.77 22.09 -0.29
N ARG A 164 9.98 22.11 1.02
CA ARG A 164 11.19 22.66 1.66
C ARG A 164 11.81 21.63 2.58
N ASN A 165 13.12 21.42 2.49
CA ASN A 165 13.80 20.51 3.41
C ASN A 165 13.91 21.11 4.83
N LYS A 166 14.50 20.35 5.76
CA LYS A 166 14.72 20.80 7.15
C LYS A 166 15.56 22.08 7.28
N GLN A 167 16.37 22.43 6.27
CA GLN A 167 17.13 23.69 6.20
C GLN A 167 16.37 24.81 5.46
N GLY A 168 15.08 24.61 5.14
CA GLY A 168 14.24 25.59 4.45
C GLY A 168 14.53 25.72 2.94
N ARG A 169 15.44 24.93 2.36
CA ARG A 169 15.77 24.97 0.93
C ARG A 169 14.70 24.27 0.11
N ARG A 170 14.40 24.81 -1.07
CA ARG A 170 13.48 24.18 -2.04
C ARG A 170 13.96 22.78 -2.38
N THR A 171 13.05 21.81 -2.36
CA THR A 171 13.32 20.41 -2.67
C THR A 171 12.12 19.78 -3.37
N THR A 172 12.31 18.58 -3.90
CA THR A 172 11.25 17.74 -4.47
C THR A 172 11.26 16.39 -3.75
N THR A 173 10.09 15.91 -3.33
CA THR A 173 9.99 14.59 -2.67
C THR A 173 10.44 13.49 -3.62
N ARG A 174 11.21 12.53 -3.13
CA ARG A 174 11.73 11.42 -3.94
C ARG A 174 10.72 10.28 -4.01
N ALA A 175 10.76 9.48 -5.08
CA ALA A 175 10.00 8.24 -5.14
C ALA A 175 10.56 7.19 -4.16
N VAL A 176 9.70 6.31 -3.68
CA VAL A 176 10.10 5.13 -2.89
C VAL A 176 10.46 4.00 -3.86
N ASN A 177 11.76 3.72 -4.00
CA ASN A 177 12.27 2.74 -4.97
C ASN A 177 12.64 1.39 -4.35
N ARG A 178 12.80 1.32 -3.02
CA ARG A 178 13.16 0.07 -2.33
C ARG A 178 11.90 -0.75 -2.05
N ILE A 179 11.85 -1.97 -2.56
CA ILE A 179 10.72 -2.90 -2.41
C ILE A 179 10.26 -3.03 -0.95
N ASP A 180 11.19 -3.24 -0.01
CA ASP A 180 10.81 -3.39 1.41
C ASP A 180 10.18 -2.13 1.99
N GLN A 181 10.69 -0.98 1.59
CA GLN A 181 10.17 0.31 2.04
C GLN A 181 8.80 0.59 1.42
N ASP A 182 8.62 0.25 0.14
CA ASP A 182 7.35 0.35 -0.58
C ASP A 182 6.27 -0.54 0.06
N VAL A 183 6.57 -1.82 0.27
CA VAL A 183 5.68 -2.79 0.92
C VAL A 183 5.32 -2.34 2.33
N LYS A 184 6.31 -1.97 3.15
CA LYS A 184 6.10 -1.52 4.53
C LYS A 184 5.21 -0.28 4.59
N LEU A 185 5.45 0.70 3.71
CA LEU A 185 4.66 1.93 3.65
C LEU A 185 3.23 1.66 3.18
N ASN A 186 3.04 0.89 2.10
CA ASN A 186 1.70 0.53 1.62
C ASN A 186 0.88 -0.16 2.71
N ARG A 187 1.47 -1.15 3.39
CA ARG A 187 0.83 -1.87 4.50
C ARG A 187 0.40 -0.91 5.60
N ALA A 188 1.29 -0.03 6.04
CA ALA A 188 0.98 0.93 7.10
C ALA A 188 -0.17 1.87 6.73
N LEU A 189 -0.18 2.38 5.48
CA LEU A 189 -1.25 3.24 4.99
C LEU A 189 -2.58 2.50 4.88
N TRP A 190 -2.56 1.23 4.47
CA TRP A 190 -3.76 0.38 4.44
C TRP A 190 -4.33 0.15 5.83
N VAL A 191 -3.51 -0.26 6.81
CA VAL A 191 -3.94 -0.45 8.21
C VAL A 191 -4.52 0.84 8.77
N LEU A 192 -3.87 1.98 8.52
CA LEU A 192 -4.37 3.28 8.95
C LEU A 192 -5.76 3.58 8.36
N ALA A 193 -5.97 3.25 7.08
CA ALA A 193 -7.26 3.45 6.43
C ALA A 193 -8.33 2.55 7.02
N GLN A 194 -8.03 1.27 7.26
CA GLN A 194 -8.96 0.34 7.91
C GLN A 194 -9.37 0.83 9.30
N ALA A 195 -8.39 1.18 10.14
CA ALA A 195 -8.66 1.66 11.50
C ALA A 195 -9.54 2.92 11.50
N MET A 196 -9.27 3.87 10.59
CA MET A 196 -10.12 5.05 10.43
C MET A 196 -11.54 4.69 10.01
N GLY A 197 -11.70 3.76 9.06
CA GLY A 197 -13.01 3.30 8.61
C GLY A 197 -13.79 2.56 9.70
N GLU A 198 -13.13 1.76 10.52
CA GLU A 198 -13.74 1.04 11.66
C GLU A 198 -14.20 1.99 12.77
N HIS A 199 -13.35 2.94 13.17
CA HIS A 199 -13.71 3.94 14.18
C HIS A 199 -14.97 4.73 13.79
N ARG A 200 -15.15 5.01 12.50
CA ARG A 200 -16.32 5.70 11.98
C ARG A 200 -17.60 4.86 11.92
N LYS A 201 -17.51 3.55 11.90
CA LYS A 201 -18.68 2.66 12.02
C LYS A 201 -19.17 2.58 13.47
N ALA A 202 -18.28 2.84 14.42
CA ALA A 202 -18.55 2.75 15.85
C ALA A 202 -19.02 4.08 16.48
N ALA A 203 -18.84 5.21 15.78
CA ALA A 203 -19.24 6.55 16.20
C ALA A 203 -20.59 6.96 15.58
#